data_AF-A0A955YU83-F1
#
_entry.id   AF-A0A955YU83-F1
#
_cell.length_a   1.000
_cell.length_b   1.000
_cell.length_c   1.000
_cell.angle_alpha   90.00
_cell.angle_beta   90.00
_cell.angle_gamma   90.00
#
_symmetry.space_group_name_H-M   'P 1'
#
loop_
_entity.id
_entity.type
_entity.pdbx_description
1 polymer ?
#
loop_
_entity_poly.entity_id
_entity_poly.type
_entity_poly.pdbx_seq_one_letter_code
_entity_poly.pdbx_strand_id
1 'polypeptide(L)'
;MLGTLALTASAVPFAMAMESVLRRMFFPPEFEDLREALRPILFWFAWANVGVTALAIPIAGRTFTALQQRAKDRSVDSGGALLATFLTASSIPQVPSLFATFLFMLGAPLGPVAVSILTGTGAIAALARRWWLGLQSLSEGVRTG
;
A
#
# COMPACT_ATOMS: atom_id res chain seq x y z
N MET A 1 6.36 -15.53 -7.40
CA MET A 1 6.20 -14.89 -6.07
C MET A 1 6.88 -13.53 -5.95
N LEU A 2 8.18 -13.38 -6.27
CA LEU A 2 8.82 -12.05 -6.30
C LEU A 2 8.09 -11.04 -7.21
N GLY A 3 7.59 -11.49 -8.37
CA GLY A 3 6.75 -10.66 -9.24
C GLY A 3 5.49 -10.15 -8.56
N THR A 4 4.80 -10.97 -7.76
CA THR A 4 3.60 -10.56 -7.01
C THR A 4 3.94 -9.47 -6.00
N LEU A 5 5.02 -9.62 -5.23
CA LEU A 5 5.45 -8.63 -4.26
C LEU A 5 5.81 -7.29 -4.92
N ALA A 6 6.57 -7.35 -6.02
CA ALA A 6 6.94 -6.17 -6.79
C ALA A 6 5.69 -5.45 -7.31
N LEU A 7 4.76 -6.19 -7.91
CA LEU A 7 3.48 -5.66 -8.39
C LEU A 7 2.66 -5.03 -7.26
N THR A 8 2.58 -5.67 -6.09
CA THR A 8 1.85 -5.14 -4.93
C THR A 8 2.46 -3.84 -4.42
N ALA A 9 3.79 -3.74 -4.33
CA ALA A 9 4.47 -2.53 -3.89
C ALA A 9 4.42 -1.40 -4.94
N SER A 10 4.47 -1.73 -6.22
CA SER A 10 4.48 -0.75 -7.31
C SER A 10 3.08 -0.31 -7.75
N ALA A 11 2.01 -1.00 -7.34
CA ALA A 11 0.65 -0.75 -7.81
C ALA A 11 0.21 0.71 -7.62
N VAL A 12 0.41 1.28 -6.42
CA VAL A 12 -0.02 2.65 -6.14
C VAL A 12 0.86 3.70 -6.83
N PRO A 13 2.20 3.64 -6.79
CA PRO A 13 3.04 4.52 -7.59
C PRO A 13 2.71 4.47 -9.08
N PHE A 14 2.45 3.27 -9.62
CA PHE A 14 2.06 3.09 -11.00
C PHE A 14 0.70 3.69 -11.30
N ALA A 15 -0.30 3.49 -10.42
CA ALA A 15 -1.62 4.10 -10.57
C ALA A 15 -1.54 5.64 -10.59
N MET A 16 -0.69 6.23 -9.76
CA MET A 16 -0.45 7.68 -9.77
C MET A 16 0.20 8.16 -11.08
N ALA A 17 1.18 7.42 -11.60
CA ALA A 17 1.80 7.74 -12.88
C ALA A 17 0.78 7.67 -14.03
N MET A 18 -0.05 6.62 -14.05
CA MET A 18 -1.13 6.46 -15.02
C MET A 18 -2.18 7.56 -14.88
N GLU A 19 -2.60 7.91 -13.66
CA GLU A 19 -3.51 9.03 -13.42
C GLU A 19 -2.95 10.35 -13.97
N SER A 20 -1.66 10.61 -13.77
CA SER A 20 -1.01 11.83 -14.27
C SER A 20 -1.02 11.91 -15.79
N VAL A 21 -0.83 10.78 -16.48
CA VAL A 21 -0.89 10.69 -17.95
C VAL A 21 -2.33 10.86 -18.42
N LEU A 22 -3.28 10.11 -17.85
CA LEU A 22 -4.69 10.17 -18.22
C LEU A 22 -5.26 11.57 -18.01
N ARG A 23 -4.92 12.23 -16.90
CA ARG A 23 -5.31 13.61 -16.62
C ARG A 23 -4.85 14.53 -17.74
N ARG A 24 -3.58 14.45 -18.14
CA ARG A 24 -3.03 15.29 -19.20
C ARG A 24 -3.69 15.06 -20.56
N MET A 25 -4.19 13.85 -20.82
CA MET A 25 -4.82 13.51 -22.10
C MET A 25 -6.32 13.83 -22.15
N PHE A 26 -7.02 13.71 -21.02
CA PHE A 26 -8.49 13.68 -21.01
C PHE A 26 -9.14 14.80 -20.20
N PHE A 27 -8.42 15.50 -19.31
CA PHE A 27 -9.07 16.51 -18.48
C PHE A 27 -9.19 17.84 -19.23
N PRO A 28 -10.40 18.40 -19.34
CA PRO A 28 -10.61 19.72 -19.91
C PRO A 28 -9.90 20.80 -19.09
N PRO A 29 -9.50 21.93 -19.70
CA PRO A 29 -8.86 23.04 -18.98
C PRO A 29 -9.70 23.59 -17.83
N GLU A 30 -11.03 23.61 -17.96
CA GLU A 30 -11.97 24.08 -16.93
C GLU A 30 -11.91 23.25 -15.65
N PHE A 31 -11.39 22.02 -15.73
CA PHE A 31 -11.20 21.15 -14.58
C PHE A 31 -10.06 21.64 -13.68
N GLU A 32 -9.09 22.39 -14.20
CA GLU A 32 -8.02 22.98 -13.40
C GLU A 32 -8.55 24.11 -12.50
N ASP A 33 -9.55 24.88 -12.96
CA ASP A 33 -10.19 25.92 -12.14
C ASP A 33 -10.89 25.30 -10.92
N LEU A 34 -11.61 24.19 -11.12
CA LEU A 34 -12.22 23.43 -10.03
C LEU A 34 -11.17 22.88 -9.06
N ARG A 35 -10.05 22.37 -9.58
CA ARG A 35 -8.95 21.85 -8.76
C ARG A 35 -8.29 22.94 -7.93
N GLU A 36 -8.09 24.13 -8.49
CA GLU A 36 -7.58 25.28 -7.75
C GLU A 36 -8.55 25.75 -6.68
N ALA A 37 -9.86 25.77 -6.97
CA ALA A 37 -10.89 26.09 -5.99
C ALA A 37 -10.93 25.08 -4.82
N LEU A 38 -10.71 23.79 -5.10
CA LEU A 38 -10.70 22.73 -4.09
C LEU A 38 -9.37 22.61 -3.33
N ARG A 39 -8.26 23.11 -3.90
CA ARG A 39 -6.91 22.95 -3.34
C ARG A 39 -6.78 23.35 -1.85
N PRO A 40 -7.34 24.47 -1.36
CA PRO A 40 -7.23 24.85 0.05
C PRO A 40 -7.86 23.84 1.00
N ILE A 41 -8.98 23.23 0.58
CA ILE A 41 -9.68 22.22 1.35
C ILE A 41 -8.89 20.91 1.30
N LEU A 42 -8.50 20.48 0.10
CA LEU A 42 -7.79 19.22 -0.13
C LEU A 42 -6.39 19.19 0.50
N PHE A 43 -5.76 20.35 0.70
CA PHE A 43 -4.48 20.47 1.42
C PHE A 43 -4.54 19.77 2.79
N TRP A 44 -5.57 20.05 3.58
CA TRP A 44 -5.73 19.49 4.92
C TRP A 44 -6.08 18.00 4.88
N PHE A 45 -6.94 17.59 3.94
CA PHE A 45 -7.28 16.18 3.76
C PHE A 45 -6.07 15.34 3.33
N ALA A 46 -5.20 15.87 2.48
CA ALA A 46 -3.99 15.17 2.06
C ALA A 46 -3.03 14.95 3.25
N TRP A 47 -2.86 15.95 4.11
CA TRP A 47 -2.05 15.80 5.33
C TRP A 47 -2.69 14.89 6.37
N ALA A 48 -4.01 14.97 6.56
CA ALA A 48 -4.73 14.03 7.41
C ALA A 48 -4.52 12.58 6.90
N ASN A 49 -4.56 12.37 5.59
CA ASN A 49 -4.31 11.07 4.98
C ASN A 49 -2.88 10.56 5.19
N VAL A 50 -1.87 11.44 5.24
CA VAL A 50 -0.51 11.06 5.67
C VAL A 50 -0.54 10.46 7.07
N GLY A 51 -1.23 11.11 8.01
CA GLY A 51 -1.42 10.60 9.37
C GLY A 51 -2.11 9.24 9.40
N VAL A 52 -3.20 9.07 8.63
CA VAL A 52 -3.91 7.78 8.49
C VAL A 52 -2.99 6.70 7.91
N THR A 53 -2.20 7.03 6.89
CA THR A 53 -1.24 6.09 6.28
C THR A 53 -0.17 5.66 7.29
N ALA A 54 0.34 6.59 8.10
CA ALA A 54 1.32 6.29 9.13
C ALA A 54 0.74 5.36 10.22
N LEU A 55 -0.50 5.59 10.64
CA LEU A 55 -1.21 4.74 11.60
C LEU A 55 -1.53 3.34 11.03
N ALA A 56 -1.69 3.22 9.71
CA ALA A 56 -1.90 1.94 9.04
C ALA A 56 -0.69 0.99 9.17
N ILE A 57 0.53 1.51 9.35
CA ILE A 57 1.75 0.72 9.45
C ILE A 57 1.73 -0.26 10.65
N PRO A 58 1.59 0.20 11.91
CA PRO A 58 1.56 -0.71 13.06
C PRO A 58 0.34 -1.64 13.01
N ILE A 59 -0.78 -1.21 12.44
CA ILE A 59 -1.97 -2.05 12.27
C ILE A 59 -1.66 -3.20 11.32
N ALA A 60 -1.10 -2.90 10.15
CA ALA A 60 -0.71 -3.91 9.17
C ALA A 60 0.32 -4.90 9.73
N GLY A 61 1.30 -4.39 10.48
CA GLY A 61 2.29 -5.22 11.15
C GLY A 61 1.70 -6.19 12.18
N ARG A 62 0.71 -5.74 12.97
CA ARG A 62 -0.01 -6.57 13.94
C ARG A 62 -0.92 -7.59 13.25
N THR A 63 -1.67 -7.16 12.24
CA THR A 63 -2.52 -8.03 11.42
C THR A 63 -1.71 -9.15 10.78
N PHE A 64 -0.55 -8.83 10.20
CA PHE A 64 0.35 -9.83 9.64
C PHE A 64 0.76 -10.90 10.67
N THR A 65 1.20 -10.47 11.87
CA THR A 65 1.60 -11.40 12.94
C THR A 65 0.42 -12.28 13.38
N ALA A 66 -0.75 -11.69 13.61
CA ALA A 66 -1.93 -12.42 14.07
C ALA A 66 -2.42 -13.46 13.03
N LEU A 67 -2.43 -13.09 11.75
CA LEU A 67 -2.79 -14.00 10.66
C LEU A 67 -1.74 -15.11 10.48
N GLN A 68 -0.46 -14.78 10.59
CA GLN A 68 0.63 -15.75 10.50
C GLN A 68 0.53 -16.80 11.62
N GLN A 69 0.22 -16.39 12.85
CA GLN A 69 0.02 -17.32 13.97
C GLN A 69 -1.16 -18.27 13.69
N ARG A 70 -2.31 -17.74 13.28
CA ARG A 70 -3.49 -18.55 12.93
C ARG A 70 -3.24 -19.50 11.75
N ALA A 71 -2.39 -19.12 10.81
CA ALA A 71 -2.02 -19.96 9.68
C ALA A 71 -1.13 -21.15 10.10
N LYS A 72 -0.23 -20.96 11.09
CA LYS A 72 0.61 -22.04 11.64
C LYS A 72 -0.23 -23.15 12.30
N ASP A 73 -1.33 -22.77 12.94
CA ASP A 73 -2.19 -23.72 13.66
C ASP A 73 -3.00 -24.65 12.73
N ARG A 74 -3.05 -24.37 11.41
CA ARG A 74 -3.97 -25.04 10.48
C ARG A 74 -3.36 -26.08 9.53
N SER A 75 -2.08 -26.49 9.69
CA SER A 75 -1.38 -27.58 8.97
C SER A 75 -1.47 -27.67 7.43
N VAL A 76 -2.09 -26.70 6.73
CA VAL A 76 -2.37 -26.72 5.29
C VAL A 76 -1.54 -25.67 4.56
N ASP A 77 -0.91 -26.06 3.44
CA ASP A 77 -0.21 -25.24 2.44
C ASP A 77 0.39 -23.92 2.98
N SER A 78 1.52 -24.06 3.67
CA SER A 78 2.19 -22.96 4.37
C SER A 78 2.61 -21.82 3.44
N GLY A 79 2.88 -22.10 2.16
CA GLY A 79 3.24 -21.09 1.15
C GLY A 79 2.05 -20.24 0.72
N GLY A 80 0.93 -20.89 0.39
CA GLY A 80 -0.31 -20.20 0.01
C GLY A 80 -0.89 -19.37 1.16
N ALA A 81 -0.91 -19.92 2.37
CA ALA A 81 -1.41 -19.22 3.56
C ALA A 81 -0.56 -17.99 3.93
N LEU A 82 0.77 -18.09 3.80
CA LEU A 82 1.68 -16.96 4.05
C LEU A 82 1.49 -15.86 3.00
N LEU A 83 1.29 -16.22 1.72
CA LEU A 83 0.98 -15.25 0.66
C LEU A 83 -0.37 -14.55 0.91
N ALA A 84 -1.41 -15.30 1.26
CA ALA A 84 -2.72 -14.73 1.60
C ALA A 84 -2.62 -13.76 2.80
N THR A 85 -1.82 -14.12 3.81
CA THR A 85 -1.53 -13.25 4.97
C THR A 85 -0.83 -11.96 4.54
N PHE A 86 0.18 -12.05 3.67
CA PHE A 86 0.87 -10.88 3.13
C PHE A 86 -0.10 -9.97 2.36
N LEU A 87 -0.86 -10.52 1.41
CA LEU A 87 -1.81 -9.75 0.60
C LEU A 87 -2.83 -9.04 1.49
N THR A 88 -3.39 -9.74 2.46
CA THR A 88 -4.36 -9.20 3.43
C THR A 88 -3.75 -8.09 4.29
N ALA A 89 -2.55 -8.26 4.82
CA ALA A 89 -1.90 -7.22 5.62
C ALA A 89 -1.49 -6.01 4.76
N SER A 90 -1.09 -6.25 3.51
CA SER A 90 -0.62 -5.21 2.59
C SER A 90 -1.73 -4.27 2.11
N SER A 91 -3.00 -4.71 2.13
CA SER A 91 -4.13 -3.86 1.75
C SER A 91 -4.36 -2.69 2.71
N ILE A 92 -3.99 -2.86 3.99
CA ILE A 92 -4.18 -1.87 5.05
C ILE A 92 -3.45 -0.55 4.76
N PRO A 93 -2.13 -0.53 4.45
CA PRO A 93 -1.46 0.69 4.02
C PRO A 93 -1.78 1.08 2.56
N GLN A 94 -2.26 0.17 1.71
CA GLN A 94 -2.62 0.51 0.32
C GLN A 94 -3.87 1.37 0.21
N VAL A 95 -4.91 1.10 1.01
CA VAL A 95 -6.16 1.87 0.98
C VAL A 95 -5.93 3.38 1.13
N PRO A 96 -5.22 3.87 2.16
CA PRO A 96 -4.95 5.30 2.28
C PRO A 96 -4.01 5.83 1.19
N SER A 97 -3.08 5.03 0.65
CA SER A 97 -2.27 5.45 -0.49
C SER A 97 -3.07 5.58 -1.80
N LEU A 98 -4.06 4.70 -2.03
CA LEU A 98 -5.01 4.84 -3.13
C LEU A 98 -5.86 6.10 -2.95
N PHE A 99 -6.34 6.35 -1.73
CA PHE A 99 -7.07 7.57 -1.41
C PHE A 99 -6.23 8.84 -1.67
N ALA A 100 -4.91 8.81 -1.40
CA ALA A 100 -4.00 9.90 -1.77
C ALA A 100 -4.01 10.19 -3.28
N THR A 101 -4.10 9.13 -4.09
CA THR A 101 -4.17 9.25 -5.57
C THR A 101 -5.48 9.92 -5.99
N PHE A 102 -6.60 9.58 -5.35
CA PHE A 102 -7.89 10.28 -5.56
C PHE A 102 -7.82 11.75 -5.16
N LEU A 103 -7.22 12.08 -4.01
CA LEU A 103 -7.04 13.46 -3.59
C LEU A 103 -6.21 14.26 -4.60
N PHE A 104 -5.16 13.66 -5.15
CA PHE A 104 -4.34 14.28 -6.20
C PHE A 104 -5.12 14.53 -7.50
N MET A 105 -5.97 13.59 -7.89
CA MET A 105 -6.88 13.74 -9.03
C MET A 105 -7.86 14.91 -8.85
N LEU A 106 -8.25 15.22 -7.61
CA LEU A 106 -9.13 16.35 -7.28
C LEU A 106 -8.41 17.68 -7.05
N GLY A 107 -7.07 17.71 -7.08
CA GLY A 107 -6.29 18.95 -6.98
C GLY A 107 -5.44 19.10 -5.71
N ALA A 108 -5.34 18.05 -4.88
CA ALA A 108 -4.45 18.06 -3.73
C ALA A 108 -2.98 18.28 -4.14
N PRO A 109 -2.17 18.95 -3.30
CA PRO A 109 -0.76 19.18 -3.60
C PRO A 109 0.04 17.87 -3.64
N LEU A 110 1.02 17.82 -4.55
CA LEU A 110 1.85 16.63 -4.78
C LEU A 110 2.64 16.20 -3.53
N GLY A 111 3.09 17.15 -2.71
CA GLY A 111 3.92 16.89 -1.52
C GLY A 111 3.32 15.84 -0.57
N PRO A 112 2.18 16.13 0.11
CA PRO A 112 1.56 15.17 1.03
C PRO A 112 1.08 13.88 0.34
N VAL A 113 0.65 13.95 -0.92
CA VAL A 113 0.28 12.77 -1.71
C VAL A 113 1.48 11.84 -1.87
N ALA A 114 2.62 12.37 -2.30
CA ALA A 114 3.85 11.61 -2.48
C ALA A 114 4.33 11.01 -1.16
N VAL A 115 4.26 11.76 -0.06
CA VAL A 115 4.59 11.26 1.29
C VAL A 115 3.71 10.08 1.67
N SER A 116 2.39 10.16 1.46
CA SER A 116 1.47 9.05 1.74
C SER A 116 1.77 7.82 0.88
N ILE A 117 2.02 7.99 -0.43
CA ILE A 117 2.32 6.86 -1.33
C ILE A 117 3.65 6.20 -0.96
N LEU A 118 4.71 6.98 -0.72
CA LEU A 118 6.01 6.45 -0.31
C LEU A 118 5.95 5.74 1.04
N THR A 119 5.19 6.30 2.00
CA THR A 119 4.97 5.69 3.31
C THR A 119 4.26 4.34 3.20
N GLY A 120 3.16 4.28 2.44
CA GLY A 120 2.44 3.03 2.21
C GLY A 120 3.27 2.00 1.46
N THR A 121 4.01 2.43 0.43
CA THR A 121 4.94 1.58 -0.33
C THR A 121 6.03 1.00 0.56
N GLY A 122 6.65 1.83 1.41
CA GLY A 122 7.65 1.40 2.39
C GLY A 122 7.09 0.39 3.39
N ALA A 123 5.84 0.57 3.83
CA ALA A 123 5.16 -0.38 4.71
C ALA A 123 4.96 -1.75 4.04
N ILE A 124 4.55 -1.77 2.77
CA ILE A 124 4.40 -3.01 1.99
C ILE A 124 5.77 -3.69 1.81
N ALA A 125 6.82 -2.93 1.51
CA ALA A 125 8.18 -3.47 1.40
C ALA A 125 8.66 -4.10 2.72
N ALA A 126 8.35 -3.47 3.86
CA ALA A 126 8.65 -4.03 5.17
C ALA A 126 7.87 -5.32 5.44
N LEU A 127 6.59 -5.39 5.07
CA LEU A 127 5.79 -6.63 5.15
C LEU A 127 6.34 -7.73 4.22
N ALA A 128 6.78 -7.37 3.02
CA ALA A 128 7.36 -8.30 2.05
C ALA A 128 8.67 -8.89 2.60
N ARG A 129 9.50 -8.07 3.25
CA ARG A 129 10.70 -8.54 3.97
C ARG A 129 10.35 -9.51 5.11
N ARG A 130 9.33 -9.21 5.91
CA ARG A 130 8.86 -10.11 6.99
C ARG A 130 8.33 -11.43 6.44
N TRP A 131 7.60 -11.38 5.34
CA TRP A 131 7.11 -12.55 4.62
C TRP A 131 8.27 -13.42 4.10
N TRP A 132 9.28 -12.80 3.47
CA TRP A 132 10.47 -13.51 2.97
C TRP A 132 11.21 -14.26 4.08
N LEU A 133 11.44 -13.60 5.23
CA LEU A 133 12.05 -14.23 6.40
C LEU A 133 11.19 -15.40 6.94
N GLY A 134 9.86 -15.23 6.92
CA GLY A 134 8.92 -16.29 7.25
C GLY A 134 9.08 -17.54 6.39
N LEU A 135 9.22 -17.38 5.06
CA LEU A 135 9.47 -18.50 4.15
C LEU A 135 10.79 -19.22 4.45
N GLN A 136 11.87 -18.48 4.70
CA GLN A 136 13.17 -19.07 5.01
C GLN A 136 13.09 -19.99 6.23
N SER A 137 12.46 -19.53 7.32
CA SER A 137 12.27 -20.34 8.53
C SER A 137 11.47 -21.63 8.30
N LEU A 138 10.49 -21.62 7.39
CA LEU A 138 9.72 -22.82 7.04
C LEU A 138 10.58 -23.81 6.24
N SER A 139 11.43 -23.31 5.34
CA SER A 139 12.31 -24.16 4.52
C SER A 139 13.42 -24.85 5.32
N GLU A 140 13.92 -24.20 6.38
CA GLU A 140 14.93 -24.77 7.27
C GLU A 140 14.34 -25.83 8.19
N GLY A 141 13.15 -25.61 8.75
CA GLY A 141 12.46 -26.58 9.61
C GLY A 141 12.13 -27.91 8.91
N VAL A 142 11.91 -27.89 7.60
CA VAL A 142 11.69 -29.10 6.78
C VAL A 142 12.99 -29.87 6.50
N ARG A 143 14.17 -29.23 6.59
CA ARG A 143 15.47 -29.91 6.38
C ARG A 143 16.01 -30.60 7.63
N THR A 144 15.53 -30.25 8.82
CA THR A 144 16.03 -30.75 10.10
C THR A 144 15.10 -31.74 10.80
N GLY A 145 13.91 -31.99 10.25
CA GLY A 145 12.94 -32.99 10.74
C GLY A 145 12.85 -34.16 9.78
#